data_AF-A0A1G0H5R4-F1
#
_entry.id   AF-A0A1G0H5R4-F1
#
_cell.length_a   1.000
_cell.length_b   1.000
_cell.length_c   1.000
_cell.angle_alpha   90.00
_cell.angle_beta   90.00
_cell.angle_gamma   90.00
#
_symmetry.space_group_name_H-M   'P 1'
#
loop_
_entity.id
_entity.type
_entity.pdbx_description
1 polymer ?
#
loop_
_entity_poly.entity_id
_entity_poly.type
_entity_poly.pdbx_seq_one_letter_code
_entity_poly.pdbx_strand_id
1 'polypeptide(L)'
;MPEIITKYPDTVLQILRGTPITCAEGKQQNILTTCPKDRFCSSQAGELCVYDVKDMGKALQIQPMDVFFTTEAGIPLLALFLMILLLGIYIGTKLNRK
;
A
#
# COMPACT_ATOMS: atom_id res chain seq x y z
N MET A 1 0.30 5.02 -16.19
CA MET A 1 0.31 3.54 -16.21
C MET A 1 0.10 3.09 -17.64
N PRO A 2 0.90 2.17 -18.20
CA PRO A 2 0.77 1.76 -19.59
C PRO A 2 -0.55 1.02 -19.83
N GLU A 3 -1.34 1.44 -20.82
CA GLU A 3 -2.66 0.86 -21.12
C GLU A 3 -2.58 -0.64 -21.45
N ILE A 4 -1.51 -1.07 -22.11
CA ILE A 4 -1.32 -2.47 -22.51
C ILE A 4 -1.22 -3.40 -21.28
N ILE A 5 -0.50 -2.96 -20.23
CA ILE A 5 -0.26 -3.76 -19.03
C ILE A 5 -1.57 -4.04 -18.28
N THR A 6 -2.49 -3.09 -18.31
CA THR A 6 -3.73 -3.13 -17.52
C THR A 6 -4.92 -3.68 -18.28
N LYS A 7 -5.00 -3.41 -19.58
CA LYS A 7 -6.13 -3.81 -20.44
C LYS A 7 -5.93 -5.17 -21.08
N TYR A 8 -4.69 -5.60 -21.26
CA TYR A 8 -4.34 -6.89 -21.87
C TYR A 8 -3.30 -7.64 -21.05
N PRO A 9 -3.59 -7.97 -19.77
CA PRO A 9 -2.64 -8.58 -18.86
C PRO A 9 -2.12 -9.94 -19.34
N ASP A 10 -2.96 -10.74 -20.00
CA ASP A 10 -2.57 -12.06 -20.52
C ASP A 10 -1.59 -11.95 -21.69
N THR A 11 -1.80 -10.99 -22.58
CA THR A 11 -0.87 -10.68 -23.68
C THR A 11 0.47 -10.23 -23.13
N VAL A 12 0.47 -9.40 -22.09
CA VAL A 12 1.69 -8.95 -21.43
C VAL A 12 2.44 -10.11 -20.79
N LEU A 13 1.74 -11.00 -20.07
CA LEU A 13 2.36 -12.20 -19.51
C LEU A 13 2.94 -13.10 -20.60
N GLN A 14 2.27 -13.25 -21.73
CA GLN A 14 2.78 -14.01 -22.87
C GLN A 14 4.05 -13.39 -23.46
N ILE A 15 4.10 -12.07 -23.60
CA ILE A 15 5.30 -11.35 -24.06
C ILE A 15 6.43 -11.54 -23.05
N LEU A 16 6.15 -11.38 -21.75
CA LEU A 16 7.15 -11.49 -20.68
C LEU A 16 7.72 -12.91 -20.55
N ARG A 17 6.93 -13.96 -20.80
CA ARG A 17 7.44 -15.34 -20.87
C ARG A 17 8.46 -15.57 -21.99
N GLY A 18 8.46 -14.73 -23.03
CA GLY A 18 9.47 -14.74 -24.10
C GLY A 18 10.77 -14.01 -23.75
N THR A 19 10.87 -13.45 -22.54
CA THR A 19 12.03 -12.69 -22.05
C THR A 19 12.71 -13.43 -20.89
N PRO A 20 13.91 -13.04 -20.42
CA PRO A 20 14.54 -13.64 -19.24
C PRO A 20 13.87 -13.22 -17.91
N ILE A 21 12.54 -13.11 -17.91
CA ILE A 21 11.71 -12.78 -16.76
C ILE A 21 10.92 -14.02 -16.39
N THR A 22 11.00 -14.41 -15.13
CA THR A 22 10.30 -15.58 -14.61
C THR A 22 8.91 -15.17 -14.15
N CYS A 23 7.87 -15.57 -14.86
CA CYS A 23 6.48 -15.23 -14.56
C CYS A 23 5.66 -16.47 -14.16
N ALA A 24 4.84 -16.36 -13.12
CA ALA A 24 3.90 -17.39 -12.67
C ALA A 24 4.53 -18.73 -12.21
N GLU A 25 5.80 -18.73 -11.80
CA GLU A 25 6.51 -19.94 -11.33
C GLU A 25 6.65 -20.00 -9.79
N GLY A 26 5.87 -19.20 -9.06
CA GLY A 26 5.89 -19.22 -7.60
C GLY A 26 7.21 -18.75 -6.98
N LYS A 27 7.99 -17.93 -7.69
CA LYS A 27 9.19 -17.29 -7.14
C LYS A 27 8.87 -16.48 -5.89
N GLN A 28 9.87 -16.38 -5.02
CA GLN A 28 9.79 -15.61 -3.79
C GLN A 28 9.53 -14.13 -4.11
N GLN A 29 8.51 -13.57 -3.46
CA GLN A 29 8.10 -12.17 -3.59
C GLN A 29 8.75 -11.38 -2.46
N ASN A 30 9.70 -10.51 -2.79
CA ASN A 30 10.43 -9.70 -1.82
C ASN A 30 9.88 -8.28 -1.71
N ILE A 31 9.34 -7.72 -2.81
CA ILE A 31 8.82 -6.36 -2.87
C ILE A 31 7.29 -6.41 -2.99
N LEU A 32 6.78 -7.11 -4.00
CA LEU A 32 5.36 -7.20 -4.32
C LEU A 32 4.69 -8.40 -3.62
N THR A 33 4.78 -8.44 -2.29
CA THR A 33 4.24 -9.50 -1.40
C THR A 33 2.73 -9.73 -1.51
N THR A 34 1.97 -8.76 -2.03
CA THR A 34 0.50 -8.86 -2.16
C THR A 34 0.08 -9.30 -3.57
N CYS A 35 1.04 -9.45 -4.49
CA CYS A 35 0.76 -9.84 -5.86
C CYS A 35 0.30 -11.32 -5.92
N PRO A 36 -0.75 -11.66 -6.68
CA PRO A 36 -1.11 -13.05 -6.94
C PRO A 36 0.02 -13.81 -7.63
N LYS A 37 0.25 -15.07 -7.23
CA LYS A 37 1.37 -15.89 -7.72
C LYS A 37 1.36 -16.09 -9.23
N ASP A 38 0.18 -16.20 -9.84
CA ASP A 38 -0.06 -16.38 -11.28
C ASP A 38 0.17 -15.10 -12.09
N ARG A 39 0.21 -13.94 -11.43
CA ARG A 39 0.39 -12.61 -12.02
C ARG A 39 1.73 -11.97 -11.69
N PHE A 40 2.53 -12.65 -10.89
CA PHE A 40 3.84 -12.21 -10.45
C PHE A 40 4.93 -12.57 -11.46
N CYS A 41 5.76 -11.59 -11.77
CA CYS A 41 6.94 -11.70 -12.61
C CYS A 41 8.17 -11.18 -11.86
N SER A 42 9.24 -11.96 -11.89
CA SER A 42 10.52 -11.62 -11.25
C SER A 42 11.62 -11.54 -12.30
N SER A 43 12.39 -10.46 -12.27
CA SER A 43 13.52 -10.18 -13.15
C SER A 43 14.74 -9.76 -12.35
N GLN A 44 15.93 -9.74 -12.99
CA GLN A 44 17.14 -9.19 -12.36
C GLN A 44 17.01 -7.69 -12.03
N ALA A 45 16.18 -6.96 -12.77
CA ALA A 45 15.95 -5.53 -12.57
C ALA A 45 14.92 -5.24 -11.48
N GLY A 46 14.12 -6.23 -11.06
CA GLY A 46 13.07 -6.05 -10.06
C GLY A 46 11.85 -6.95 -10.27
N GLU A 47 10.81 -6.63 -9.50
CA GLU A 47 9.53 -7.35 -9.47
C GLU A 47 8.43 -6.58 -10.20
N LEU A 48 7.60 -7.31 -10.94
CA LEU A 48 6.48 -6.76 -11.68
C LEU A 48 5.24 -7.61 -11.42
N CYS A 49 4.13 -6.96 -11.14
CA CYS A 49 2.83 -7.61 -11.04
C CYS A 49 1.95 -7.13 -12.20
N VAL A 50 1.39 -8.08 -12.94
CA VAL A 50 0.59 -7.81 -14.14
C VAL A 50 -0.88 -8.07 -13.82
N TYR A 51 -1.66 -7.01 -13.67
CA TYR A 51 -3.07 -7.06 -13.24
C TYR A 51 -4.00 -6.48 -14.30
N ASP A 52 -5.23 -6.99 -14.33
CA ASP A 52 -6.34 -6.42 -15.09
C ASP A 52 -6.81 -5.10 -14.46
N VAL A 53 -7.46 -4.24 -15.24
CA VAL A 53 -8.14 -3.03 -14.75
C VAL A 53 -9.10 -3.34 -13.59
N LYS A 54 -9.72 -4.52 -13.59
CA LYS A 54 -10.63 -4.98 -12.52
C LYS A 54 -9.94 -5.17 -11.17
N ASP A 55 -8.64 -5.44 -11.18
CA ASP A 55 -7.84 -5.75 -9.99
C ASP A 55 -6.89 -4.61 -9.58
N MET A 56 -6.96 -3.45 -10.26
CA MET A 56 -6.13 -2.27 -9.94
C MET A 56 -6.19 -1.84 -8.46
N GLY A 57 -7.36 -1.96 -7.83
CA GLY A 57 -7.52 -1.62 -6.41
C GLY A 57 -6.68 -2.51 -5.48
N LYS A 58 -6.34 -3.73 -5.90
CA LYS A 58 -5.48 -4.67 -5.17
C LYS A 58 -3.99 -4.46 -5.44
N ALA A 59 -3.65 -3.67 -6.48
CA ALA A 59 -2.26 -3.36 -6.84
C ALA A 59 -1.64 -2.31 -5.90
N LEU A 60 -2.45 -1.57 -5.15
CA LEU A 60 -1.99 -0.62 -4.14
C LEU A 60 -1.59 -1.39 -2.87
N GLN A 61 -0.28 -1.51 -2.65
CA GLN A 61 0.30 -1.98 -1.39
C GLN A 61 0.26 -0.94 -0.25
N ILE A 62 -0.47 0.17 -0.45
CA ILE A 62 -0.63 1.23 0.55
C ILE A 62 -1.79 0.82 1.45
N GLN A 63 -1.49 0.53 2.72
CA GLN A 63 -2.51 0.26 3.72
C GLN A 63 -3.22 1.56 4.11
N PRO A 64 -4.49 1.52 4.55
CA PRO A 64 -5.18 2.70 5.06
C PRO A 64 -4.40 3.41 6.18
N MET A 65 -3.63 2.64 6.96
CA MET A 65 -2.76 3.14 8.02
C MET A 65 -1.58 3.96 7.47
N ASP A 66 -1.01 3.57 6.32
CA ASP A 66 0.09 4.32 5.70
C ASP A 66 -0.35 5.72 5.29
N VAL A 67 -1.60 5.87 4.84
CA VAL A 67 -2.21 7.18 4.54
C VAL A 67 -2.51 7.96 5.83
N PHE A 68 -2.97 7.28 6.89
CA PHE A 68 -3.26 7.93 8.16
C PHE A 68 -2.01 8.53 8.84
N PHE A 69 -0.87 7.84 8.75
CA PHE A 69 0.40 8.34 9.31
C PHE A 69 1.10 9.39 8.43
N THR A 70 0.88 9.38 7.12
CA THR A 70 1.53 10.32 6.19
C THR A 70 0.76 11.63 6.00
N THR A 71 -0.53 11.66 6.35
CA THR A 71 -1.34 12.87 6.20
C THR A 71 -0.94 13.92 7.23
N GLU A 72 -0.67 15.13 6.74
CA GLU A 72 -0.51 16.40 7.47
C GLU A 72 -1.60 16.63 8.54
N ALA A 73 -2.71 15.90 8.52
CA ALA A 73 -3.82 15.99 9.45
C ALA A 73 -3.76 15.02 10.64
N GLY A 74 -3.08 13.87 10.53
CA GLY A 74 -3.08 12.83 11.57
C GLY A 74 -2.36 13.27 12.85
N ILE A 75 -1.15 13.80 12.69
CA ILE A 75 -0.33 14.32 13.78
C ILE A 75 -1.00 15.52 14.49
N PRO A 76 -1.51 16.57 13.80
CA PRO A 76 -2.15 17.68 14.49
C PRO A 76 -3.47 17.32 15.16
N LEU A 77 -4.27 16.38 14.63
CA LEU A 77 -5.48 15.90 15.31
C LEU A 77 -5.15 15.21 16.63
N LEU A 78 -4.11 14.37 16.63
CA LEU A 78 -3.67 13.65 17.83
C LEU A 78 -3.09 14.62 18.86
N ALA A 79 -2.32 15.62 18.43
CA ALA A 79 -1.83 16.71 19.27
C ALA A 79 -2.98 17.54 19.88
N LEU A 80 -3.97 17.90 19.07
CA LEU A 80 -5.15 18.65 19.53
C LEU A 80 -5.96 17.85 20.56
N PHE A 81 -6.13 16.55 20.33
CA PHE A 81 -6.79 15.66 21.28
C PHE A 81 -6.05 15.59 22.62
N LEU A 82 -4.72 15.44 22.61
CA LEU A 82 -3.90 15.45 23.82
C LEU A 82 -3.97 16.78 24.55
N MET A 83 -3.95 17.91 23.83
CA MET A 83 -4.08 19.24 24.41
C MET A 83 -5.43 19.42 25.13
N ILE A 84 -6.53 18.96 24.54
CA ILE A 84 -7.86 18.99 25.18
C ILE A 84 -7.88 18.13 26.43
N LEU A 85 -7.30 16.92 26.37
CA LEU A 85 -7.25 16.00 27.50
C LEU A 85 -6.46 16.57 28.68
N LEU A 86 -5.28 17.15 28.41
CA LEU A 86 -4.45 17.80 29.43
C LEU A 86 -5.15 19.03 30.04
N LEU A 87 -5.84 19.82 29.21
CA LEU A 87 -6.62 20.97 29.69
C LEU A 87 -7.77 20.52 30.59
N GLY A 88 -8.48 19.45 30.22
CA GLY A 88 -9.55 18.86 31.02
C GLY A 88 -9.05 18.35 32.38
N ILE A 89 -7.91 17.65 32.40
CA ILE A 89 -7.27 17.18 33.64
C ILE A 89 -6.82 18.37 34.50
N TYR A 90 -6.24 19.42 33.89
CA TYR A 90 -5.82 20.62 34.62
C TYR A 90 -6.99 21.35 35.27
N ILE A 91 -8.09 21.56 34.53
CA ILE A 91 -9.30 22.19 35.06
C ILE A 91 -9.91 21.33 36.16
N GLY A 92 -10.03 20.02 35.95
CA GLY A 92 -10.59 19.09 36.92
C GLY A 92 -9.79 19.05 38.24
N THR A 93 -8.47 18.97 38.15
CA THR A 93 -7.60 18.98 39.34
C THR A 93 -7.62 20.32 40.07
N LYS A 94 -7.79 21.44 39.37
CA LYS A 94 -7.94 22.77 40.00
C LYS A 94 -9.30 22.94 40.67
N LEU A 95 -10.37 22.42 40.09
CA LEU A 95 -11.72 22.43 40.70
C LEU A 95 -11.78 21.56 41.96
N ASN A 96 -11.12 20.39 41.95
CA ASN A 96 -11.08 19.47 43.10
C ASN A 96 -10.22 19.97 44.27
N ARG A 97 -9.35 20.96 44.05
CA ARG A 97 -8.48 21.55 45.08
C ARG A 97 -9.07 22.80 45.76
N LYS A 98 -10.24 23.26 45.31
CA LYS A 98 -11.04 24.32 45.94
C LYS A 98 -12.16 23.70 46.76
#